data_AF-A0A846APB9-F1
#
_entry.id   AF-A0A846APB9-F1
#
_cell.length_a   1.000
_cell.length_b   1.000
_cell.length_c   1.000
_cell.angle_alpha   90.00
_cell.angle_beta   90.00
_cell.angle_gamma   90.00
#
_symmetry.space_group_name_H-M   'P 1'
#
loop_
_entity.id
_entity.type
_entity.pdbx_description
1 polymer ?
#
loop_
_entity_poly.entity_id
_entity_poly.type
_entity_poly.pdbx_seq_one_letter_code
_entity_poly.pdbx_strand_id
1 'polypeptide(L)'
;MLTKNIDWEKGYETLDKEFQQIVQDASLGKCLVDKLVKVWLKNSQETVILIHTEIQGQYESNFAERMYVYHYHIYDKYRLKNTEVVSLAVLGDEKKKWRPRKYSYSRWGCQLKLKFPIV
;
A
#
# COMPACT_ATOMS: atom_id res chain seq x y z
N MET A 1 -6.44 -14.07 5.29
CA MET A 1 -7.56 -13.77 4.37
C MET A 1 -7.04 -13.36 2.99
N LEU A 2 -6.08 -12.44 2.87
CA LEU A 2 -5.44 -12.05 1.59
C LEU A 2 -4.83 -13.22 0.81
N THR A 3 -4.07 -14.09 1.48
CA THR A 3 -3.32 -15.18 0.83
C THR A 3 -4.19 -16.28 0.21
N LYS A 4 -5.48 -16.38 0.57
CA LYS A 4 -6.37 -17.46 0.10
C LYS A 4 -6.85 -17.27 -1.35
N ASN A 5 -6.90 -16.02 -1.80
CA ASN A 5 -7.41 -15.66 -3.12
C ASN A 5 -6.31 -15.46 -4.15
N ILE A 6 -5.05 -15.38 -3.70
CA ILE A 6 -3.86 -15.29 -4.56
C ILE A 6 -3.58 -16.69 -5.14
N ASP A 7 -3.29 -16.71 -6.43
CA ASP A 7 -2.77 -17.86 -7.16
C ASP A 7 -1.25 -17.88 -7.03
N TRP A 8 -0.75 -18.64 -6.05
CA TRP A 8 0.68 -18.76 -5.78
C TRP A 8 1.42 -19.61 -6.81
N GLU A 9 0.72 -20.42 -7.62
CA GLU A 9 1.34 -21.22 -8.68
C GLU A 9 1.86 -20.32 -9.81
N LYS A 10 1.16 -19.20 -10.07
CA LYS A 10 1.64 -18.14 -10.98
C LYS A 10 2.76 -17.28 -10.40
N GLY A 11 3.00 -17.36 -9.10
CA GLY A 11 4.00 -16.55 -8.42
C GLY A 11 3.60 -15.08 -8.25
N TYR A 12 4.61 -14.21 -8.14
CA TYR A 12 4.45 -12.76 -8.00
C TYR A 12 5.57 -12.03 -8.74
N GLU A 13 5.33 -10.76 -9.08
CA GLU A 13 6.31 -9.89 -9.71
C GLU A 13 6.60 -8.69 -8.80
N THR A 14 7.87 -8.36 -8.59
CA THR A 14 8.26 -7.14 -7.87
C THR A 14 8.30 -5.96 -8.83
N LEU A 15 7.64 -4.87 -8.44
CA LEU A 15 7.49 -3.65 -9.22
C LEU A 15 8.38 -2.53 -8.65
N ASP A 16 9.62 -2.88 -8.26
CA ASP A 16 10.51 -1.98 -7.51
C ASP A 16 10.89 -0.73 -8.32
N LYS A 17 11.05 -0.87 -9.64
CA LYS A 17 11.38 0.28 -10.52
C LYS A 17 10.19 1.21 -10.67
N GLU A 18 9.00 0.65 -10.89
CA GLU A 18 7.76 1.39 -10.99
C GLU A 18 7.43 2.10 -9.69
N PHE A 19 7.69 1.45 -8.56
CA PHE A 19 7.48 2.03 -7.25
C PHE A 19 8.46 3.17 -6.98
N GLN A 20 9.74 3.03 -7.35
CA GLN A 20 10.70 4.12 -7.25
C GLN A 20 10.28 5.35 -8.06
N GLN A 21 9.77 5.15 -9.29
CA GLN A 21 9.21 6.25 -10.09
C GLN A 21 8.03 6.92 -9.38
N ILE A 22 7.09 6.14 -8.86
CA ILE A 22 5.92 6.66 -8.12
C ILE A 22 6.36 7.51 -6.92
N VAL A 23 7.34 7.04 -6.14
CA VAL A 23 7.85 7.75 -4.97
C VAL A 23 8.53 9.06 -5.37
N GLN A 24 9.29 9.07 -6.47
CA GLN A 24 9.92 10.27 -7.01
C GLN A 24 8.89 11.29 -7.50
N ASP A 25 7.92 10.85 -8.31
CA ASP A 25 6.87 11.71 -8.85
C ASP A 25 6.02 12.34 -7.75
N ALA A 26 5.79 11.60 -6.66
CA ALA A 26 5.06 12.08 -5.49
C ALA A 26 5.90 13.03 -4.59
N SER A 27 7.18 13.25 -4.90
CA SER A 27 8.13 14.01 -4.05
C SER A 27 8.19 13.51 -2.61
N LEU A 28 8.00 12.20 -2.41
CA LEU A 28 7.90 11.58 -1.10
C LEU A 28 9.27 11.08 -0.61
N GLY A 29 9.51 11.19 0.70
CA GLY A 29 10.61 10.51 1.35
C GLY A 29 10.45 8.98 1.23
N LYS A 30 11.42 8.32 0.58
CA LYS A 30 11.43 6.86 0.42
C LYS A 30 11.71 6.19 1.78
N CYS A 31 10.91 5.18 2.15
CA CYS A 31 11.36 4.21 3.14
C CYS A 31 12.03 3.05 2.39
N LEU A 32 13.19 2.57 2.88
CA LEU A 32 14.02 1.59 2.17
C LEU A 32 13.38 0.21 2.02
N VAL A 33 12.30 -0.08 2.76
CA VAL A 33 11.75 -1.44 2.93
C VAL A 33 10.38 -1.61 2.28
N ASP A 34 9.74 -0.52 1.86
CA ASP A 34 8.46 -0.55 1.15
C ASP A 34 8.59 -1.35 -0.16
N LYS A 35 7.61 -2.21 -0.43
CA LYS A 35 7.57 -3.04 -1.65
C LYS A 35 6.26 -2.89 -2.38
N LEU A 36 6.34 -2.94 -3.70
CA LEU A 36 5.19 -3.06 -4.59
C LEU A 36 5.27 -4.40 -5.31
N VAL A 37 4.24 -5.22 -5.17
CA VAL A 37 4.20 -6.55 -5.80
C VAL A 37 2.93 -6.71 -6.62
N LYS A 38 3.04 -7.28 -7.81
CA LYS A 38 1.90 -7.73 -8.60
C LYS A 38 1.66 -9.21 -8.31
N VAL A 39 0.41 -9.55 -8.10
CA VAL A 39 -0.06 -10.92 -7.91
C VAL A 39 -1.22 -11.21 -8.85
N TRP A 40 -1.48 -12.50 -9.08
CA TRP A 40 -2.67 -12.96 -9.77
C TRP A 40 -3.63 -13.57 -8.77
N LEU A 41 -4.91 -13.23 -8.90
CA LEU A 41 -5.97 -13.88 -8.16
C LEU A 41 -6.37 -15.18 -8.86
N LYS A 42 -7.03 -16.08 -8.14
CA LYS A 42 -7.54 -17.36 -8.68
C LYS A 42 -8.57 -17.18 -9.82
N ASN A 43 -9.22 -16.03 -9.90
CA ASN A 43 -10.09 -15.64 -11.02
C ASN A 43 -9.31 -15.04 -12.21
N SER A 44 -7.98 -15.15 -12.21
CA SER A 44 -7.04 -14.57 -13.18
C SER A 44 -6.98 -13.04 -13.24
N GLN A 45 -7.63 -12.33 -12.31
CA GLN A 45 -7.51 -10.88 -12.20
C GLN A 45 -6.14 -10.48 -11.62
N GLU A 46 -5.54 -9.43 -12.17
CA GLU A 46 -4.31 -8.85 -11.63
C GLU A 46 -4.62 -7.94 -10.44
N THR A 47 -3.74 -7.96 -9.44
CA THR A 47 -3.81 -7.06 -8.28
C THR A 47 -2.42 -6.62 -7.92
N VAL A 48 -2.28 -5.32 -7.62
CA VAL A 48 -1.04 -4.75 -7.09
C VAL A 48 -1.19 -4.58 -5.59
N ILE A 49 -0.23 -5.11 -4.84
CA ILE A 49 -0.17 -5.01 -3.39
C ILE A 49 1.00 -4.08 -3.03
N LEU A 50 0.67 -2.95 -2.41
CA LEU A 50 1.61 -2.12 -1.69
C LEU A 50 1.83 -2.71 -0.29
N ILE A 51 3.06 -3.06 0.02
CA ILE A 51 3.50 -3.48 1.34
C ILE A 51 4.33 -2.34 1.92
N HIS A 52 3.73 -1.61 2.86
CA HIS A 52 4.36 -0.48 3.54
C HIS A 52 4.87 -0.96 4.90
N THR A 53 6.18 -0.89 5.11
CA THR A 53 6.84 -1.48 6.29
C THR A 53 7.39 -0.40 7.19
N GLU A 54 6.99 -0.40 8.45
CA GLU A 54 7.60 0.46 9.47
C GLU A 54 8.65 -0.34 10.25
N ILE A 55 9.90 0.14 10.26
CA ILE A 55 10.98 -0.44 11.07
C ILE A 55 11.32 0.55 12.18
N GLN A 56 11.54 0.03 13.40
CA GLN A 56 11.76 0.80 14.62
C GLN A 56 12.65 2.05 14.45
N GLY A 57 12.24 3.16 15.10
CA GLY A 57 13.09 4.34 15.28
C GLY A 57 12.52 5.64 14.72
N GLN A 58 11.58 5.57 13.76
CA GLN A 58 10.87 6.74 13.25
C GLN A 58 9.38 6.59 13.52
N TYR A 59 8.90 7.24 14.59
CA TYR A 59 7.48 7.51 14.69
C TYR A 59 7.09 8.48 13.58
N GLU A 60 6.54 7.96 12.51
CA GLU A 60 6.01 8.76 11.42
C GLU A 60 4.54 9.08 11.68
N SER A 61 4.27 10.27 12.22
CA SER A 61 2.90 10.79 12.42
C SER A 61 2.10 10.83 11.12
N ASN A 62 2.79 10.88 9.97
CA ASN A 62 2.24 10.88 8.62
C ASN A 62 2.14 9.46 7.99
N PHE A 63 2.42 8.36 8.70
CA PHE A 63 2.40 7.00 8.13
C PHE A 63 1.09 6.68 7.39
N ALA A 64 -0.06 6.95 8.02
CA ALA A 64 -1.36 6.69 7.41
C ALA A 64 -1.62 7.59 6.19
N GLU A 65 -1.12 8.82 6.21
CA GLU A 65 -1.20 9.74 5.08
C GLU A 65 -0.33 9.27 3.92
N ARG A 66 0.92 8.85 4.18
CA ARG A 66 1.80 8.25 3.18
C ARG A 66 1.18 7.02 2.54
N MET A 67 0.54 6.16 3.35
CA MET A 67 -0.22 5.02 2.83
C MET A 67 -1.29 5.46 1.82
N TYR A 68 -2.01 6.54 2.12
CA TYR A 68 -2.99 7.11 1.21
C TYR A 68 -2.37 7.70 -0.06
N VAL A 69 -1.30 8.49 0.07
CA VAL A 69 -0.65 9.11 -1.08
C VAL A 69 -0.08 8.05 -2.02
N TYR A 70 0.63 7.05 -1.50
CA TYR A 70 1.11 5.92 -2.30
C TYR A 70 -0.05 5.17 -2.97
N HIS A 71 -1.10 4.83 -2.20
CA HIS A 71 -2.26 4.14 -2.74
C HIS A 71 -2.85 4.89 -3.94
N TYR A 72 -3.02 6.21 -3.83
CA TYR A 72 -3.56 7.05 -4.90
C TYR A 72 -2.68 7.03 -6.15
N HIS A 73 -1.36 7.24 -6.02
CA HIS A 73 -0.48 7.25 -7.20
C HIS A 73 -0.39 5.89 -7.88
N ILE A 74 -0.37 4.79 -7.10
CA ILE A 74 -0.43 3.44 -7.68
C ILE A 74 -1.79 3.25 -8.38
N TYR A 75 -2.89 3.60 -7.74
CA TYR A 75 -4.21 3.52 -8.36
C TYR A 75 -4.27 4.30 -9.67
N ASP A 76 -3.79 5.55 -9.70
CA ASP A 76 -3.81 6.37 -10.92
C ASP A 76 -2.98 5.76 -12.05
N LYS A 77 -1.83 5.15 -11.73
CA LYS A 77 -0.98 4.44 -12.71
C LYS A 77 -1.64 3.18 -13.30
N TYR A 78 -2.46 2.48 -12.52
CA TYR A 78 -2.98 1.15 -12.88
C TYR A 78 -4.48 1.12 -13.22
N ARG A 79 -5.25 2.18 -12.97
CA ARG A 79 -6.71 2.20 -13.17
C ARG A 79 -7.17 1.86 -14.59
N LEU A 80 -6.40 2.25 -15.61
CA LEU A 80 -6.75 1.94 -17.02
C LEU A 80 -6.53 0.47 -17.39
N LYS A 81 -5.82 -0.29 -16.56
CA LYS A 81 -5.56 -1.73 -16.75
C LYS A 81 -6.57 -2.63 -16.01
N ASN A 82 -7.60 -2.03 -15.39
CA ASN A 82 -8.54 -2.73 -14.52
C ASN A 82 -7.86 -3.54 -13.39
N THR A 83 -6.72 -3.04 -12.92
CA THR A 83 -5.93 -3.65 -11.85
C THR A 83 -6.27 -2.99 -10.52
N GLU A 84 -6.63 -3.80 -9.53
CA GLU A 84 -6.94 -3.31 -8.19
C GLU A 84 -5.67 -3.07 -7.37
N VAL A 85 -5.75 -2.13 -6.42
CA VAL A 85 -4.66 -1.81 -5.51
C VAL A 85 -5.05 -2.16 -4.08
N VAL A 86 -4.20 -2.95 -3.42
CA VAL A 86 -4.33 -3.28 -2.00
C VAL A 86 -3.16 -2.67 -1.25
N SER A 87 -3.45 -1.90 -0.21
CA SER A 87 -2.42 -1.37 0.70
C SER A 87 -2.39 -2.18 1.99
N LEU A 88 -1.21 -2.64 2.39
CA LEU A 88 -0.97 -3.42 3.59
C LEU A 88 0.14 -2.78 4.42
N ALA A 89 -0.08 -2.62 5.72
CA ALA A 89 0.96 -2.21 6.66
C ALA A 89 1.58 -3.44 7.35
N VAL A 90 2.91 -3.46 7.45
CA VAL A 90 3.66 -4.42 8.27
C VAL A 90 4.45 -3.61 9.30
N LEU A 91 4.20 -3.85 10.58
CA LEU A 91 4.79 -3.03 11.65
C LEU A 91 5.84 -3.85 12.42
N GLY A 92 7.09 -3.39 12.41
CA GLY A 92 8.20 -3.95 13.19
C GLY A 92 8.35 -3.37 14.61
N ASP A 93 7.39 -2.58 15.09
CA ASP A 93 7.48 -1.89 16.38
C ASP A 93 7.11 -2.76 17.60
N GLU A 94 7.71 -2.44 18.76
CA GLU A 94 7.31 -2.99 20.06
C GLU A 94 6.10 -2.27 20.67
N LYS A 95 5.67 -1.15 20.06
CA LYS A 95 4.63 -0.26 20.59
C LYS A 95 3.24 -0.79 20.25
N LYS A 96 2.78 -1.79 21.03
CA LYS A 96 1.45 -2.43 20.91
C LYS A 96 0.25 -1.49 20.70
N LYS A 97 0.31 -0.24 21.19
CA LYS A 97 -0.78 0.75 21.09
C LYS A 97 -0.81 1.55 19.78
N TRP A 98 0.28 1.60 19.02
CA TRP A 98 0.32 2.35 17.76
C TRP A 98 -0.08 1.44 16.60
N ARG A 99 -1.31 1.58 16.10
CA ARG A 99 -1.87 0.73 15.05
C ARG A 99 -2.62 1.60 14.03
N PRO A 100 -1.91 2.32 13.14
CA PRO A 100 -2.55 3.13 12.10
C PRO A 100 -3.27 2.20 11.12
N ARG A 101 -4.61 2.22 11.12
CA ARG A 101 -5.44 1.35 10.24
C ARG A 101 -6.24 2.13 9.20
N LYS A 102 -6.15 3.46 9.25
CA LYS A 102 -6.94 4.35 8.39
C LYS A 102 -6.28 5.72 8.23
N TYR A 103 -6.53 6.32 7.06
CA TYR A 103 -6.41 7.75 6.83
C TYR A 103 -7.75 8.28 6.35
N SER A 104 -8.17 9.43 6.86
CA SER A 104 -9.47 10.01 6.50
C SER A 104 -9.54 11.49 6.80
N TYR A 105 -10.25 12.23 5.95
CA TYR A 105 -10.70 13.58 6.23
C TYR A 105 -12.14 13.76 5.74
N SER A 106 -12.79 14.81 6.22
CA SER A 106 -14.09 15.24 5.70
C SER A 106 -14.25 16.75 5.79
N ARG A 107 -14.79 17.37 4.76
CA ARG A 107 -15.08 18.80 4.70
C ARG A 107 -16.26 19.07 3.76
N TRP A 108 -17.22 19.88 4.20
CA TRP A 108 -18.39 20.30 3.41
C TRP A 108 -19.15 19.15 2.71
N GLY A 109 -19.34 18.02 3.40
CA GLY A 109 -20.01 16.85 2.83
C GLY A 109 -19.14 15.97 1.93
N CYS A 110 -17.91 16.38 1.61
CA CYS A 110 -16.92 15.52 0.95
C CYS A 110 -16.17 14.69 1.99
N GLN A 111 -16.06 13.37 1.79
CA GLN A 111 -15.32 12.45 2.65
C GLN A 111 -14.33 11.63 1.85
N LEU A 112 -13.11 11.54 2.37
CA LEU A 112 -12.11 10.57 1.95
C LEU A 112 -11.82 9.60 3.07
N LYS A 113 -11.70 8.30 2.74
CA LYS A 113 -11.37 7.26 3.70
C LYS A 113 -10.62 6.12 3.03
N LEU A 114 -9.36 5.93 3.40
CA LEU A 114 -8.62 4.72 3.12
C LEU A 114 -8.54 3.89 4.39
N LYS A 115 -8.94 2.61 4.30
CA LYS A 115 -8.73 1.61 5.35
C LYS A 115 -7.79 0.54 4.82
N PHE A 116 -6.88 0.10 5.67
CA PHE A 116 -5.91 -0.92 5.31
C PHE A 116 -5.65 -1.88 6.47
N PRO A 117 -5.40 -3.17 6.20
CA PRO A 117 -4.98 -4.12 7.21
C PRO A 117 -3.58 -3.79 7.73
N ILE A 118 -3.34 -4.21 8.97
CA ILE A 118 -2.01 -4.36 9.56
C ILE A 118 -1.79 -5.86 9.74
N VAL A 119 -0.62 -6.35 9.34
CA VAL A 119 -0.15 -7.72 9.59
C VAL A 119 0.94 -7.71 10.64
#